data_AF-A0A7L0I370-F1
#
_entry.id   AF-A0A7L0I370-F1
#
_cell.length_a   1.000
_cell.length_b   1.000
_cell.length_c   1.000
_cell.angle_alpha   90.00
_cell.angle_beta   90.00
_cell.angle_gamma   90.00
#
_symmetry.space_group_name_H-M   'P 1'
#
loop_
_entity.id
_entity.type
_entity.pdbx_description
1 polymer ?
#
loop_
_entity_poly.entity_id
_entity_poly.type
_entity_poly.pdbx_seq_one_letter_code
_entity_poly.pdbx_strand_id
1 'polypeptide(L)' 'NLVSVAKNQLSIVPVGVKESHQTTIFRIIAAILHLGNLEIQGERDGDACSISSEDEHLNNFCGLLGVEHSQMQHWLCHRK' A
#
# COMPACT_ATOMS: atom_id res chain seq x y z
N ASN A 1 40.42 -3.19 -9.90
CA ASN A 1 40.06 -2.41 -8.69
C ASN A 1 38.55 -2.33 -8.55
N LEU A 2 38.00 -3.25 -7.75
CA LEU A 2 36.57 -3.47 -7.46
C LEU A 2 35.86 -2.30 -6.74
N VAL A 3 36.51 -1.14 -6.64
CA VAL A 3 36.12 -0.01 -5.77
C VAL A 3 35.12 0.95 -6.43
N SER A 4 34.92 0.88 -7.77
CA SER A 4 33.91 1.73 -8.44
C SER A 4 32.52 1.11 -8.52
N VAL A 5 32.40 -0.22 -8.57
CA VAL A 5 31.07 -0.89 -8.65
C VAL A 5 30.38 -0.96 -7.29
N ALA A 6 31.14 -0.96 -6.18
CA ALA A 6 30.58 -1.00 -4.83
C ALA A 6 29.98 0.34 -4.34
N LYS A 7 30.20 1.45 -5.04
CA LYS A 7 29.71 2.78 -4.62
C LYS A 7 28.24 3.04 -4.95
N ASN A 8 27.65 2.25 -5.84
CA ASN A 8 26.21 2.36 -6.14
C ASN A 8 25.31 1.60 -5.15
N GLN A 9 25.90 0.87 -4.19
CA GLN A 9 25.17 0.17 -3.13
C GLN A 9 25.19 0.93 -1.80
N LEU A 10 25.65 2.19 -1.77
CA LEU A 10 25.70 3.01 -0.57
C LEU A 10 24.64 4.12 -0.60
N SER A 11 23.81 4.13 0.45
CA SER A 11 22.90 5.19 0.90
C SER A 11 21.49 5.26 0.29
N ILE A 12 20.61 4.38 0.76
CA ILE A 12 19.17 4.68 0.90
C ILE A 12 18.90 5.23 2.32
N VAL A 13 19.89 5.83 2.97
CA VAL A 13 19.65 6.62 4.19
C VAL A 13 19.74 8.08 3.77
N PRO A 14 18.62 8.74 3.43
CA PRO A 14 18.64 10.16 3.18
C PRO A 14 19.04 10.88 4.46
N VAL A 15 20.07 11.71 4.33
CA VAL A 15 20.36 12.90 5.13
C VAL A 15 19.16 13.32 6.02
N GLY A 16 19.34 13.25 7.34
CA GLY A 16 18.60 14.06 8.31
C GLY A 16 17.21 13.60 8.76
N VAL A 17 16.68 12.46 8.31
CA VAL A 17 15.37 11.97 8.75
C VAL A 17 15.56 10.89 9.83
N LYS A 18 15.01 11.10 11.03
CA LYS A 18 15.00 10.07 12.10
C LYS A 18 14.42 8.77 11.55
N GLU A 19 15.03 7.63 11.89
CA GLU A 19 14.65 6.28 11.40
C GLU A 19 13.13 6.02 11.52
N SER A 20 12.50 6.47 12.60
CA SER A 20 11.04 6.38 12.80
C SER A 20 10.21 7.07 11.70
N HIS A 21 10.68 8.19 11.16
CA HIS A 21 9.98 8.91 10.10
C HIS A 21 10.18 8.21 8.76
N GLN A 22 11.36 7.63 8.52
CA GLN A 22 11.61 6.82 7.31
C GLN A 22 10.67 5.61 7.29
N THR A 23 10.49 4.91 8.42
CA THR A 23 9.53 3.80 8.53
C THR A 23 8.11 4.24 8.21
N THR A 24 7.66 5.38 8.72
CA THR A 24 6.31 5.91 8.41
C THR A 24 6.16 6.21 6.93
N ILE A 25 7.16 6.85 6.31
CA ILE A 25 7.16 7.15 4.87
C ILE A 25 7.06 5.85 4.06
N PHE A 26 7.89 4.86 4.37
CA PHE A 26 7.86 3.57 3.67
C PHE A 26 6.54 2.82 3.88
N ARG A 27 5.94 2.88 5.08
CA ARG A 27 4.61 2.30 5.33
C ARG A 27 3.52 2.94 4.47
N ILE A 28 3.54 4.27 4.32
CA ILE A 28 2.58 5.00 3.48
C ILE A 28 2.77 4.61 2.00
N ILE A 29 4.02 4.58 1.52
CA ILE A 29 4.32 4.18 0.14
C ILE A 29 3.87 2.73 -0.11
N ALA A 30 4.18 1.80 0.80
CA ALA A 30 3.74 0.42 0.69
C ALA A 30 2.21 0.31 0.65
N ALA A 31 1.50 1.06 1.50
CA ALA A 31 0.04 1.06 1.49
C ALA A 31 -0.52 1.53 0.13
N ILE A 32 0.02 2.62 -0.44
CA ILE A 32 -0.37 3.11 -1.77
C ILE A 32 -0.13 2.04 -2.85
N LEU A 33 1.00 1.33 -2.79
CA LEU A 33 1.32 0.27 -3.74
C LEU A 33 0.34 -0.91 -3.64
N HIS A 34 -0.02 -1.35 -2.42
CA HIS A 34 -1.05 -2.37 -2.26
C HIS A 34 -2.40 -1.89 -2.80
N LEU A 35 -2.79 -0.65 -2.51
CA LEU A 35 -4.06 -0.09 -2.99
C LEU A 35 -4.16 -0.10 -4.54
N GLY A 36 -3.04 0.15 -5.24
CA GLY A 36 -2.98 0.11 -6.70
C GLY A 36 -3.14 -1.28 -7.32
N ASN A 37 -2.99 -2.34 -6.53
CA ASN A 37 -3.13 -3.73 -6.97
C ASN A 37 -4.46 -4.36 -6.55
N LEU A 38 -5.39 -3.58 -5.98
CA LEU A 38 -6.72 -4.08 -5.62
C LEU A 38 -7.50 -4.51 -6.85
N GLU A 39 -8.06 -5.71 -6.80
CA GLU A 39 -8.97 -6.19 -7.84
C GLU A 39 -10.42 -5.83 -7.47
N ILE A 40 -10.97 -4.85 -8.20
CA ILE A 40 -12.37 -4.44 -8.05
C ILE A 40 -13.21 -5.21 -9.07
N GLN A 41 -14.14 -6.01 -8.56
CA GLN A 41 -15.03 -6.85 -9.36
C GLN A 41 -16.35 -6.10 -9.60
N GLY A 42 -16.68 -5.83 -10.86
CA GLY A 42 -17.97 -5.25 -11.24
C GLY A 42 -19.08 -6.30 -11.32
N GLU A 43 -20.29 -5.93 -10.93
CA GLU A 43 -21.49 -6.75 -11.13
C GLU A 43 -22.07 -6.60 -12.55
N ARG A 44 -22.92 -7.56 -12.97
CA ARG A 44 -23.43 -7.65 -14.35
C ARG A 44 -24.22 -6.43 -14.82
N ASP A 45 -24.91 -5.74 -13.91
CA ASP A 45 -25.70 -4.54 -14.24
C ASP A 45 -24.89 -3.24 -14.16
N GLY A 46 -23.60 -3.30 -13.80
CA GLY A 46 -22.68 -2.16 -13.80
C GLY A 46 -22.91 -1.11 -12.69
N ASP A 47 -23.98 -1.26 -11.91
CA ASP A 47 -24.34 -0.33 -10.83
C ASP A 47 -23.65 -0.64 -9.48
N ALA A 48 -22.99 -1.79 -9.37
CA ALA A 48 -22.32 -2.24 -8.16
C ALA A 48 -20.94 -2.85 -8.44
N CYS A 49 -20.06 -2.74 -7.45
CA CYS A 49 -18.77 -3.41 -7.44
C CYS A 49 -18.46 -3.97 -6.05
N SER A 50 -17.53 -4.92 -5.99
CA SER A 50 -17.07 -5.53 -4.76
C SER A 50 -15.56 -5.79 -4.80
N ILE A 51 -14.96 -5.94 -3.63
CA ILE A 51 -13.59 -6.42 -3.44
C ILE A 51 -13.71 -7.72 -2.63
N SER A 52 -12.86 -8.72 -2.91
CA SER A 52 -12.84 -9.96 -2.13
C SER A 52 -12.52 -9.68 -0.66
N SER A 53 -13.23 -10.32 0.27
CA SER A 53 -12.90 -10.23 1.70
C SER A 53 -11.57 -10.90 2.06
N GLU A 54 -11.03 -11.72 1.16
CA GLU A 54 -9.72 -12.37 1.31
C GLU A 54 -8.62 -11.68 0.47
N ASP A 55 -8.90 -10.50 -0.10
CA ASP A 55 -7.93 -9.77 -0.92
C ASP A 55 -6.67 -9.42 -0.10
N GLU A 56 -5.52 -9.95 -0.52
CA GLU A 56 -4.25 -9.77 0.17
C GLU A 56 -3.81 -8.30 0.17
N HIS A 57 -4.07 -7.57 -0.90
CA HIS A 57 -3.66 -6.18 -1.04
C HIS A 57 -4.48 -5.28 -0.10
N LEU A 58 -5.78 -5.54 0.05
CA LEU A 58 -6.63 -4.81 0.99
C LEU A 58 -6.23 -5.09 2.44
N ASN A 59 -5.93 -6.35 2.77
CA ASN A 59 -5.42 -6.75 4.08
C ASN A 59 -4.10 -6.04 4.45
N ASN A 60 -3.13 -6.03 3.53
CA ASN A 60 -1.86 -5.34 3.74
C ASN A 60 -2.03 -3.82 3.86
N PHE A 61 -2.86 -3.21 3.00
CA PHE A 61 -3.20 -1.78 3.08
C PHE A 61 -3.77 -1.43 4.47
N CYS A 62 -4.75 -2.20 4.94
CA CYS A 62 -5.40 -1.98 6.22
C CYS A 62 -4.42 -2.16 7.39
N GLY A 63 -3.58 -3.20 7.36
CA GLY A 63 -2.54 -3.44 8.37
C GLY A 63 -1.47 -2.35 8.41
N LEU A 64 -1.07 -1.82 7.25
CA LEU A 64 -0.06 -0.76 7.15
C LEU A 64 -0.55 0.57 7.72
N LEU A 65 -1.83 0.91 7.50
CA LEU A 65 -2.43 2.17 7.96
C LEU A 65 -3.17 2.06 9.30
N GLY A 66 -3.41 0.85 9.79
CA GLY A 66 -4.16 0.61 11.03
C GLY A 66 -5.65 0.95 10.91
N VAL A 67 -6.23 0.73 9.72
CA VAL A 67 -7.66 0.95 9.44
C VAL A 67 -8.43 -0.38 9.43
N GLU A 68 -9.74 -0.31 9.62
CA GLU A 68 -10.58 -1.50 9.69
C GLU A 68 -10.97 -1.99 8.27
N HIS A 69 -10.79 -3.28 8.03
CA HIS A 69 -10.91 -3.89 6.69
C HIS A 69 -12.32 -3.79 6.12
N SER A 70 -13.34 -4.17 6.90
CA SER A 70 -14.72 -4.22 6.40
C SER A 70 -15.28 -2.83 6.07
N GLN A 71 -14.92 -1.81 6.87
CA GLN A 71 -15.23 -0.42 6.59
C GLN A 71 -14.53 0.06 5.33
N MET A 72 -13.22 -0.21 5.17
CA MET A 72 -12.50 0.20 3.98
C MET A 72 -13.08 -0.44 2.71
N GLN A 73 -13.35 -1.75 2.76
CA GLN A 73 -14.03 -2.49 1.69
C GLN A 73 -15.37 -1.83 1.32
N HIS A 74 -16.18 -1.48 2.32
CA HIS A 74 -17.45 -0.81 2.12
C HIS A 74 -17.28 0.56 1.45
N TRP A 75 -16.37 1.41 1.95
CA TRP A 75 -16.15 2.76 1.43
C TRP A 75 -15.58 2.79 0.00
N LEU A 76 -14.81 1.78 -0.39
CA LEU A 76 -14.27 1.68 -1.75
C LEU A 76 -15.35 1.32 -2.78
N CYS A 77 -16.39 0.59 -2.36
CA CYS A 77 -17.44 0.10 -3.25
C CYS A 77 -18.75 0.91 -3.16
N HIS A 78 -18.92 1.76 -2.15
CA HIS A 78 -20.17 2.49 -1.90
C HIS A 78 -19.94 3.99 -1.74
N ARG A 79 -20.77 4.78 -2.41
CA ARG A 79 -20.85 6.24 -2.20
C ARG A 79 -21.86 6.54 -1.09
N LYS A 80 -21.57 7.55 -0.25
CA LYS A 80 -22.56 8.11 0.69
C LYS A 80 -23.75 8.74 -0.03
#